data_AF-A0A441YUB7-F1
#
_entry.id   AF-A0A441YUB7-F1
#
_cell.length_a   1.000
_cell.length_b   1.000
_cell.length_c   1.000
_cell.angle_alpha   90.00
_cell.angle_beta   90.00
_cell.angle_gamma   90.00
#
_symmetry.space_group_name_H-M   'P 1'
#
loop_
_entity.id
_entity.type
_entity.pdbx_description
1 polymer ?
#
loop_
_entity_poly.entity_id
_entity_poly.type
_entity_poly.pdbx_seq_one_letter_code
_entity_poly.pdbx_strand_id
1 'polypeptide(L)' 'MSNVVKLEPVEIGEGFRFDPDELLEAAKGVGFTTLVILGELEDGTQWTSGSANTGETLILIERAKHNLLFGEDD' A
#
# COMPACT_ATOMS: atom_id res chain seq x y z
N MET A 1 11.62 -7.62 9.70
CA MET A 1 10.83 -8.02 8.52
C MET A 1 9.55 -7.21 8.50
N SER A 2 9.24 -6.56 7.38
CA SER A 2 7.98 -5.83 7.19
C SER A 2 6.96 -6.78 6.57
N ASN A 3 5.96 -7.21 7.35
CA ASN A 3 4.89 -8.09 6.89
C ASN A 3 3.93 -7.32 5.97
N VAL A 4 3.76 -7.77 4.73
CA VAL A 4 2.82 -7.16 3.77
C VAL A 4 1.47 -7.83 3.97
N VAL A 5 0.52 -7.10 4.56
CA VAL A 5 -0.78 -7.66 4.94
C VAL A 5 -1.75 -7.73 3.74
N LYS A 6 -1.71 -6.75 2.83
CA LYS A 6 -2.60 -6.67 1.66
C LYS A 6 -1.98 -5.77 0.57
N LEU A 7 -2.05 -6.20 -0.68
CA LEU A 7 -1.78 -5.39 -1.87
C LEU A 7 -2.88 -5.66 -2.90
N GLU A 8 -3.71 -4.66 -3.19
CA GLU A 8 -4.85 -4.80 -4.11
C GLU A 8 -4.83 -3.64 -5.12
N PRO A 9 -4.25 -3.84 -6.32
CA PRO A 9 -4.26 -2.82 -7.36
C PRO A 9 -5.70 -2.66 -7.88
N VAL A 10 -6.31 -1.50 -7.63
CA VAL A 10 -7.67 -1.19 -8.05
C VAL A 10 -7.72 0.18 -8.71
N GLU A 11 -8.48 0.28 -9.80
CA GLU A 11 -8.85 1.57 -10.38
C GLU A 11 -9.96 2.18 -9.53
N ILE A 12 -9.75 3.41 -9.08
CA ILE A 12 -10.70 4.13 -8.22
C ILE A 12 -11.20 5.37 -8.93
N GLY A 13 -12.51 5.63 -8.85
CA GLY A 13 -13.15 6.78 -9.47
C GLY A 13 -13.09 8.05 -8.64
N GLU A 14 -13.59 9.15 -9.20
CA GLU A 14 -13.69 10.44 -8.51
C GLU A 14 -14.50 10.30 -7.20
N GLY A 15 -13.98 10.88 -6.12
CA GLY A 15 -14.63 10.85 -4.81
C GLY A 15 -14.46 9.53 -4.04
N PHE A 16 -13.64 8.60 -4.52
CA PHE A 16 -13.29 7.40 -3.77
C PHE A 16 -12.76 7.74 -2.38
N ARG A 17 -13.22 6.98 -1.38
CA ARG A 17 -12.73 7.04 -0.01
C ARG A 17 -12.48 5.61 0.45
N PHE A 18 -11.30 5.39 1.02
CA PHE A 18 -11.04 4.15 1.74
C PHE A 18 -12.00 4.04 2.93
N ASP A 19 -12.52 2.84 3.16
CA ASP A 19 -13.28 2.55 4.37
C ASP A 19 -12.29 2.52 5.56
N PRO A 20 -12.41 3.45 6.51
CA PRO A 20 -11.51 3.51 7.66
C PRO A 20 -11.63 2.28 8.56
N ASP A 21 -12.81 1.67 8.67
CA ASP A 21 -13.02 0.50 9.51
C ASP A 21 -12.35 -0.72 8.89
N GLU A 22 -12.46 -0.91 7.56
CA GLU A 22 -11.75 -1.99 6.85
C GLU A 22 -10.22 -1.87 7.05
N LEU A 23 -9.67 -0.67 6.90
CA LEU A 23 -8.24 -0.41 7.09
C LEU A 23 -7.79 -0.71 8.52
N LEU A 24 -8.58 -0.30 9.52
CA LEU A 24 -8.26 -0.52 10.92
C LEU A 24 -8.37 -1.99 11.31
N GLU A 25 -9.40 -2.70 10.85
CA GLU A 25 -9.53 -4.14 11.09
C GLU A 25 -8.36 -4.93 10.48
N ALA A 26 -7.96 -4.61 9.24
CA ALA A 26 -6.80 -5.24 8.61
C ALA A 26 -5.47 -4.97 9.36
N ALA A 27 -5.38 -3.84 10.07
CA ALA A 27 -4.22 -3.43 10.84
C ALA A 27 -4.19 -3.99 12.28
N LYS A 28 -5.27 -4.60 12.78
CA LYS A 28 -5.33 -5.10 14.16
C LYS A 28 -4.40 -6.30 14.35
N GLY A 29 -3.65 -6.29 15.44
CA GLY A 29 -2.77 -7.41 15.84
C GLY A 29 -1.48 -7.56 15.04
N VAL A 30 -1.28 -6.79 13.97
CA VAL A 30 -0.09 -6.85 13.09
C VAL A 30 0.96 -5.77 13.38
N GLY A 31 0.72 -4.87 14.33
CA GLY A 31 1.70 -3.84 14.71
C GLY A 31 1.93 -2.81 13.60
N PHE A 32 0.85 -2.29 13.02
CA PHE A 32 0.86 -1.41 11.87
C PHE A 32 1.58 -0.07 12.16
N THR A 33 2.74 0.15 11.55
CA THR A 33 3.56 1.37 11.76
C THR A 33 3.41 2.39 10.65
N THR A 34 3.01 1.96 9.45
CA THR A 34 3.12 2.78 8.24
C THR A 34 1.99 2.46 7.26
N LEU A 35 1.21 3.48 6.89
CA LEU A 35 0.28 3.44 5.76
C LEU A 35 0.86 4.20 4.58
N VAL A 36 0.78 3.61 3.40
CA VAL A 36 1.18 4.23 2.15
C VAL A 36 0.08 4.03 1.12
N ILE A 37 -0.34 5.12 0.51
CA ILE A 37 -1.27 5.16 -0.62
C ILE A 37 -0.49 5.60 -1.84
N LEU A 38 -0.61 4.82 -2.90
CA LEU A 38 -0.06 5.12 -4.20
C LEU A 38 -1.18 5.17 -5.21
N GLY A 39 -1.18 6.24 -5.99
CA GLY A 39 -2.04 6.38 -7.15
C GLY A 39 -1.22 6.70 -8.39
N GLU A 40 -1.83 6.46 -9.53
CA GLU A 40 -1.43 7.05 -10.80
C GLU A 40 -2.57 7.97 -11.23
N LEU A 41 -2.25 9.22 -11.57
CA LEU A 41 -3.20 10.17 -12.11
C LEU A 41 -3.49 9.85 -13.59
N GLU A 42 -4.55 10.42 -14.15
CA GLU A 42 -4.95 10.20 -15.56
C GLU A 42 -3.85 10.53 -16.57
N ASP A 43 -2.91 11.41 -16.20
CA ASP A 43 -1.76 11.80 -17.04
C ASP A 43 -0.53 10.88 -16.89
N GLY A 44 -0.65 9.80 -16.12
CA GLY A 44 0.43 8.86 -15.82
C GLY A 44 1.36 9.31 -14.68
N THR A 45 1.08 10.44 -14.02
CA THR A 45 1.88 10.90 -12.89
C THR A 45 1.63 10.05 -11.65
N GLN A 46 2.70 9.53 -11.06
CA GLN A 46 2.61 8.83 -9.78
C GLN A 46 2.39 9.81 -8.63
N TRP A 47 1.45 9.47 -7.75
CA TRP A 47 1.14 10.22 -6.55
C TRP A 47 1.30 9.32 -5.32
N THR A 48 1.95 9.86 -4.28
CA THR A 48 2.17 9.14 -3.02
C THR A 48 1.61 9.97 -1.87
N SER A 49 0.82 9.34 -1.00
CA SER A 49 0.37 9.93 0.26
C SER A 49 0.47 8.93 1.39
N GLY A 50 0.98 9.35 2.53
CA GLY A 50 1.17 8.47 3.68
C GLY A 50 2.08 9.08 4.72
N SER A 51 2.38 8.29 5.75
CA SER A 51 3.31 8.68 6.82
C SER A 51 4.78 8.46 6.46
N ALA A 52 5.06 7.94 5.26
CA ALA A 52 6.40 7.64 4.74
C ALA A 52 6.76 8.58 3.58
N ASN A 53 8.06 8.79 3.35
CA ASN A 53 8.50 9.55 2.18
C ASN A 53 8.37 8.73 0.88
N THR A 54 8.48 9.38 -0.28
CA THR A 54 8.36 8.74 -1.60
C THR A 54 9.36 7.59 -1.80
N GLY A 55 10.57 7.70 -1.25
CA GLY A 55 11.58 6.64 -1.35
C GLY A 55 11.20 5.38 -0.57
N GLU A 56 10.79 5.54 0.68
CA GLU A 56 10.31 4.44 1.54
C GLU A 56 9.04 3.79 0.97
N THR A 57 8.17 4.61 0.38
CA THR A 57 6.97 4.19 -0.33
C THR A 57 7.32 3.25 -1.50
N LEU A 58 8.27 3.61 -2.36
CA LEU A 58 8.70 2.77 -3.48
C LEU A 58 9.32 1.45 -3.00
N ILE A 59 10.07 1.46 -1.90
CA ILE A 59 10.65 0.24 -1.30
C ILE A 59 9.53 -0.71 -0.83
N LEU A 60 8.47 -0.17 -0.21
CA LEU A 60 7.35 -0.97 0.27
C LEU A 60 6.57 -1.61 -0.89
N ILE A 61 6.35 -0.87 -2.00
CA ILE A 61 5.73 -1.44 -3.20
C ILE A 61 6.56 -2.57 -3.77
N GLU A 62 7.87 -2.34 -3.94
CA GLU A 62 8.71 -3.34 -4.59
C GLU A 62 8.75 -4.62 -3.76
N ARG A 63 8.78 -4.50 -2.42
CA ARG A 63 8.62 -5.65 -1.53
C ARG A 63 7.25 -6.32 -1.63
N ALA A 64 6.17 -5.53 -1.68
CA ALA A 64 4.82 -6.07 -1.81
C ALA A 64 4.62 -6.79 -3.16
N LYS A 65 5.14 -6.23 -4.26
CA LYS A 65 5.19 -6.87 -5.58
C LYS A 65 6.02 -8.14 -5.56
N HIS A 66 7.20 -8.10 -4.94
CA HIS A 66 8.08 -9.27 -4.85
C HIS A 66 7.38 -10.41 -4.12
N ASN A 67 6.76 -10.13 -2.96
CA ASN A 67 5.98 -11.12 -2.21
C ASN A 67 4.80 -11.67 -3.04
N LEU A 68 4.12 -10.83 -3.81
CA LEU A 68 2.98 -11.25 -4.64
C LEU A 68 3.41 -12.12 -5.83
N LEU A 69 4.56 -11.84 -6.44
CA LEU A 69 5.05 -12.54 -7.63
C LEU A 69 5.87 -13.80 -7.30
N PHE A 70 6.60 -13.79 -6.20
CA PHE A 70 7.59 -14.83 -5.86
C PHE A 70 7.28 -15.59 -4.56
N GLY A 71 6.31 -15.11 -3.76
CA GLY A 71 6.06 -15.64 -2.41
C GLY A 71 7.03 -15.06 -1.37
N GLU A 72 6.92 -15.50 -0.12
CA GLU A 72 7.91 -15.16 0.92
C GLU A 72 9.20 -15.97 0.65
N ASP A 73 10.34 -15.28 0.51
CA ASP A 73 11.64 -15.91 0.75
C ASP A 73 11.75 -16.13 2.27
N ASP A 74 11.82 -17.39 2.71
CA ASP A 74 12.04 -17.82 4.10
C ASP A 74 13.16 -17.04 4.82
#